data_AF-A0A348S004-F1
#
_entry.id   AF-A0A348S004-F1
#
_cell.length_a   1.000
_cell.length_b   1.000
_cell.length_c   1.000
_cell.angle_alpha   90.00
_cell.angle_beta   90.00
_cell.angle_gamma   90.00
#
_symmetry.space_group_name_H-M   'P 1'
#
loop_
_entity.id
_entity.type
_entity.pdbx_description
1 polymer ?
#
loop_
_entity_poly.entity_id
_entity_poly.type
_entity_poly.pdbx_seq_one_letter_code
_entity_poly.pdbx_strand_id
1 'polypeptide(L)'
;EERLAVNWDSRLSNSYFYIPFGSKISRHENFSVKFEIQLNQLELGTDPAKPFTFPLAVGLVNLASVTRPSFYRGSGIHEEFGPRGLVEWSYHADSGFGATISSGLISLDNQWSLSNTFPLEMQMGATYQVEMTMNAEAETLTTTMFENGEPFGPIKDASLSEVFGGPEGGFTEIDVDAFAIASYSDGGQTSPEFAGSILASGWLDNIAVQRDSPISIDSLLSPDNGIGVQVQGKSGWEYWLEMTTDFLRWETRGHAKSDGDQLIIIQDQGMVHSKGFYRVVGNRS
;
A
#
# COMPACT_ATOMS: atom_id res chain seq x y z
N GLU A 1 -7.40 -26.02 7.46
CA GLU A 1 -7.04 -24.66 7.07
C GLU A 1 -8.32 -23.92 6.74
N GLU A 2 -8.46 -22.69 7.22
CA GLU A 2 -9.67 -21.88 7.03
C GLU A 2 -9.30 -20.74 6.08
N ARG A 3 -9.84 -20.79 4.85
CA ARG A 3 -9.65 -19.75 3.83
C ARG A 3 -10.65 -18.64 4.06
N LEU A 4 -10.26 -17.39 3.86
CA LEU A 4 -11.18 -16.26 3.98
C LEU A 4 -12.08 -16.21 2.75
N ALA A 5 -13.36 -16.58 2.89
CA ALA A 5 -14.35 -16.40 1.83
C ALA A 5 -14.65 -14.90 1.62
N VAL A 6 -14.69 -14.47 0.36
CA VAL A 6 -14.90 -13.06 0.00
C VAL A 6 -15.96 -12.94 -1.08
N ASN A 7 -16.78 -11.89 -0.97
CA ASN A 7 -17.69 -11.44 -2.00
C ASN A 7 -17.35 -9.99 -2.37
N TRP A 8 -17.30 -9.71 -3.66
CA TRP A 8 -17.26 -8.36 -4.20
C TRP A 8 -18.60 -8.11 -4.87
N ASP A 9 -19.37 -7.16 -4.36
CA ASP A 9 -20.68 -6.79 -4.89
C ASP A 9 -20.75 -5.28 -5.01
N SER A 10 -20.61 -4.77 -6.24
CA SER A 10 -20.54 -3.34 -6.49
C SER A 10 -21.87 -2.63 -6.33
N ARG A 11 -22.98 -3.36 -6.28
CA ARG A 11 -24.31 -2.79 -6.08
C ARG A 11 -24.51 -2.27 -4.66
N LEU A 12 -23.67 -2.72 -3.73
CA LEU A 12 -23.69 -2.32 -2.33
C LEU A 12 -22.77 -1.13 -2.08
N SER A 13 -22.91 -0.51 -0.90
CA SER A 13 -21.95 0.48 -0.41
C SER A 13 -20.56 -0.14 -0.26
N ASN A 14 -19.51 0.70 -0.33
CA ASN A 14 -18.14 0.27 -0.11
C ASN A 14 -18.04 -0.55 1.19
N SER A 15 -17.39 -1.70 1.11
CA SER A 15 -17.11 -2.55 2.27
C SER A 15 -15.68 -3.06 2.22
N TYR A 16 -15.10 -3.24 3.41
CA TYR A 16 -13.69 -3.56 3.56
C TYR A 16 -13.54 -4.63 4.65
N PHE A 17 -12.84 -5.72 4.33
CA PHE A 17 -12.18 -6.52 5.35
C PHE A 17 -10.77 -5.95 5.51
N TYR A 18 -10.43 -5.44 6.69
CA TYR A 18 -9.16 -4.72 6.88
C TYR A 18 -8.46 -5.07 8.19
N ILE A 19 -7.13 -4.93 8.17
CA ILE A 19 -6.26 -5.09 9.34
C ILE A 19 -5.40 -3.81 9.47
N PRO A 20 -5.65 -2.96 10.48
CA PRO A 20 -4.84 -1.77 10.69
C PRO A 20 -3.46 -2.11 11.24
N PHE A 21 -2.43 -1.38 10.81
CA PHE A 21 -1.05 -1.61 11.25
C PHE A 21 -0.67 -0.82 12.52
N GLY A 22 -1.48 0.15 12.93
CA GLY A 22 -1.15 1.09 14.01
C GLY A 22 -0.02 2.07 13.66
N SER A 23 0.43 2.08 12.41
CA SER A 23 1.42 3.01 11.85
C SER A 23 1.17 3.17 10.35
N LYS A 24 1.64 4.28 9.77
CA LYS A 24 1.58 4.53 8.33
C LYS A 24 2.77 3.92 7.62
N ILE A 25 2.57 3.55 6.36
CA ILE A 25 3.59 3.20 5.39
C ILE A 25 3.56 4.31 4.32
N SER A 26 4.69 5.00 4.16
CA SER A 26 4.88 6.06 3.17
C SER A 26 5.40 5.51 1.85
N ARG A 27 5.46 6.36 0.81
CA ARG A 27 6.08 5.99 -0.48
C ARG A 27 7.60 5.82 -0.39
N HIS A 28 8.21 6.24 0.72
CA HIS A 28 9.65 6.23 0.95
C HIS A 28 10.14 4.95 1.63
N GLU A 29 9.24 4.00 1.85
CA GLU A 29 9.52 2.72 2.48
C GLU A 29 9.41 1.59 1.47
N ASN A 30 10.33 0.64 1.55
CA ASN A 30 10.15 -0.62 0.85
C ASN A 30 9.11 -1.45 1.60
N PHE A 31 8.17 -2.02 0.86
CA PHE A 31 7.19 -2.93 1.40
C PHE A 31 6.76 -3.93 0.35
N SER A 32 6.21 -5.06 0.79
CA SER A 32 5.55 -6.01 -0.09
C SER A 32 4.21 -6.45 0.47
N VAL A 33 3.31 -6.79 -0.44
CA VAL A 33 2.00 -7.40 -0.15
C VAL A 33 1.89 -8.67 -0.96
N LYS A 34 1.72 -9.79 -0.27
CA LYS A 34 1.53 -11.11 -0.85
C LYS A 34 0.17 -11.66 -0.44
N PHE A 35 -0.49 -12.34 -1.37
CA PHE A 35 -1.70 -13.13 -1.08
C PHE A 35 -1.93 -14.20 -2.14
N GLU A 36 -2.76 -15.17 -1.81
CA GLU A 36 -3.39 -16.08 -2.76
C GLU A 36 -4.85 -15.72 -2.97
N ILE A 37 -5.33 -15.82 -4.20
CA ILE A 37 -6.72 -15.58 -4.58
C ILE A 37 -7.21 -16.66 -5.54
N GLN A 38 -8.45 -17.08 -5.36
CA GLN A 38 -9.21 -17.87 -6.33
C GLN A 38 -10.60 -17.27 -6.46
N LEU A 39 -11.05 -17.12 -7.71
CA LEU A 39 -12.42 -16.70 -8.03
C LEU A 39 -13.26 -17.94 -8.36
N ASN A 40 -14.43 -18.04 -7.73
CA ASN A 40 -15.38 -19.13 -7.96
C ASN A 40 -16.52 -18.70 -8.90
N GLN A 41 -16.90 -17.43 -8.83
CA GLN A 41 -17.94 -16.82 -9.65
C GLN A 41 -17.53 -15.40 -10.00
N LEU A 42 -17.87 -14.98 -11.20
CA LEU A 42 -17.76 -13.61 -11.66
C LEU A 42 -18.90 -13.29 -12.63
N GLU A 43 -19.59 -12.18 -12.38
CA GLU A 43 -20.66 -11.63 -13.19
C GLU A 43 -20.41 -10.14 -13.40
N LEU A 44 -20.52 -9.68 -14.65
CA LEU A 44 -20.37 -8.28 -15.04
C LEU A 44 -21.74 -7.67 -15.34
N GLY A 45 -21.86 -6.35 -15.22
CA GLY A 45 -23.08 -5.65 -15.62
C GLY A 45 -24.29 -5.96 -14.72
N THR A 46 -24.04 -6.21 -13.43
CA THR A 46 -25.08 -6.51 -12.44
C THR A 46 -25.99 -5.30 -12.16
N ASP A 47 -25.51 -4.09 -12.45
CA ASP A 47 -26.31 -2.89 -12.71
C ASP A 47 -26.49 -2.73 -14.23
N PRO A 48 -27.72 -2.83 -14.78
CA PRO A 48 -27.98 -2.67 -16.21
C PRO A 48 -27.56 -1.31 -16.78
N ALA A 49 -27.43 -0.28 -15.95
CA ALA A 49 -26.93 1.03 -16.38
C ALA A 49 -25.39 1.08 -16.51
N LYS A 50 -24.69 0.04 -16.03
CA LYS A 50 -23.23 -0.06 -15.94
C LYS A 50 -22.76 -1.44 -16.41
N PRO A 51 -22.89 -1.76 -17.71
CA PRO A 51 -22.75 -3.12 -18.23
C PRO A 51 -21.30 -3.62 -18.31
N PHE A 52 -20.30 -2.79 -18.02
CA PHE A 52 -18.89 -3.13 -18.16
C PHE A 52 -18.27 -3.65 -16.86
N THR A 53 -16.96 -3.89 -16.89
CA THR A 53 -16.18 -4.39 -15.76
C THR A 53 -15.89 -3.32 -14.70
N PHE A 54 -15.71 -3.75 -13.45
CA PHE A 54 -15.36 -2.91 -12.31
C PHE A 54 -14.29 -3.64 -11.47
N PRO A 55 -13.39 -2.96 -10.74
CA PRO A 55 -12.24 -3.62 -10.13
C PRO A 55 -12.61 -4.56 -8.97
N LEU A 56 -12.05 -5.77 -9.02
CA LEU A 56 -11.81 -6.62 -7.86
C LEU A 56 -10.49 -6.21 -7.22
N ALA A 57 -10.50 -5.71 -5.99
CA ALA A 57 -9.33 -5.03 -5.42
C ALA A 57 -8.84 -5.60 -4.08
N VAL A 58 -7.51 -5.68 -3.95
CA VAL A 58 -6.78 -6.13 -2.75
C VAL A 58 -5.51 -5.29 -2.62
N GLY A 59 -5.17 -4.84 -1.42
CA GLY A 59 -3.94 -4.11 -1.21
C GLY A 59 -3.87 -3.35 0.12
N LEU A 60 -3.26 -2.17 0.09
CA LEU A 60 -3.11 -1.27 1.23
C LEU A 60 -3.94 -0.01 1.05
N VAL A 61 -4.49 0.50 2.14
CA VAL A 61 -5.36 1.67 2.14
C VAL A 61 -4.99 2.64 3.26
N ASN A 62 -5.23 3.92 3.03
CA ASN A 62 -5.42 4.90 4.08
C ASN A 62 -6.88 4.83 4.56
N LEU A 63 -7.11 4.28 5.76
CA LEU A 63 -8.45 4.00 6.29
C LEU A 63 -9.32 5.25 6.36
N ALA A 64 -8.75 6.38 6.80
CA ALA A 64 -9.48 7.64 6.89
C ALA A 64 -9.97 8.14 5.53
N SER A 65 -9.21 7.86 4.46
CA SER A 65 -9.57 8.23 3.09
C SER A 65 -10.66 7.32 2.53
N VAL A 66 -10.51 6.00 2.66
CA VAL A 66 -11.45 5.03 2.04
C VAL A 66 -12.79 4.92 2.77
N THR A 67 -12.85 5.31 4.04
CA THR A 67 -14.09 5.31 4.84
C THR A 67 -14.83 6.65 4.81
N ARG A 68 -14.31 7.66 4.09
CA ARG A 68 -14.99 8.94 3.94
C ARG A 68 -16.32 8.75 3.19
N PRO A 69 -17.42 9.41 3.60
CA PRO A 69 -18.72 9.29 2.92
C PRO A 69 -18.70 9.66 1.43
N SER A 70 -17.76 10.50 1.01
CA SER A 70 -17.60 10.91 -0.39
C SER A 70 -16.64 10.02 -1.20
N PHE A 71 -16.12 8.93 -0.65
CA PHE A 71 -15.18 8.07 -1.39
C PHE A 71 -15.90 7.23 -2.44
N TYR A 72 -15.54 7.40 -3.72
CA TYR A 72 -15.99 6.57 -4.82
C TYR A 72 -14.81 6.16 -5.71
N ARG A 73 -14.42 4.88 -5.66
CA ARG A 73 -13.31 4.33 -6.47
C ARG A 73 -13.50 4.55 -7.97
N GLY A 74 -14.76 4.50 -8.44
CA GLY A 74 -15.13 4.69 -9.84
C GLY A 74 -15.10 6.14 -10.34
N SER A 75 -14.93 7.13 -9.45
CA SER A 75 -14.84 8.54 -9.85
C SER A 75 -13.49 8.92 -10.47
N GLY A 76 -12.48 8.07 -10.34
CA GLY A 76 -11.18 8.27 -10.97
C GLY A 76 -10.43 9.49 -10.41
N ILE A 77 -9.89 10.32 -11.30
CA ILE A 77 -9.26 11.58 -10.92
C ILE A 77 -10.36 12.61 -10.66
N HIS A 78 -10.68 12.83 -9.38
CA HIS A 78 -11.72 13.74 -8.93
C HIS A 78 -11.37 14.40 -7.58
N GLU A 79 -11.54 15.71 -7.50
CA GLU A 79 -11.19 16.54 -6.33
C GLU A 79 -11.94 16.10 -5.05
N GLU A 80 -13.26 15.96 -5.13
CA GLU A 80 -14.08 15.59 -3.96
C GLU A 80 -14.22 14.06 -3.74
N PHE A 81 -14.50 13.32 -4.82
CA PHE A 81 -14.92 11.92 -4.76
C PHE A 81 -13.82 10.90 -5.00
N GLY A 82 -12.68 11.34 -5.56
CA GLY A 82 -11.61 10.47 -6.04
C GLY A 82 -10.95 9.64 -4.93
N PRO A 83 -10.49 8.40 -5.24
CA PRO A 83 -9.73 7.60 -4.31
C PRO A 83 -8.41 8.28 -3.93
N ARG A 84 -7.99 8.07 -2.69
CA ARG A 84 -6.78 8.67 -2.09
C ARG A 84 -6.12 7.67 -1.16
N GLY A 85 -4.79 7.62 -1.19
CA GLY A 85 -3.99 6.75 -0.34
C GLY A 85 -4.29 5.26 -0.55
N LEU A 86 -4.02 4.76 -1.75
CA LEU A 86 -4.15 3.34 -2.09
C LEU A 86 -2.82 2.78 -2.61
N VAL A 87 -2.55 1.51 -2.30
CA VAL A 87 -1.65 0.64 -3.07
C VAL A 87 -2.45 -0.58 -3.43
N GLU A 88 -2.73 -0.80 -4.70
CA GLU A 88 -3.80 -1.70 -5.11
C GLU A 88 -3.35 -2.61 -6.24
N TRP A 89 -3.57 -3.91 -6.04
CA TRP A 89 -3.76 -4.86 -7.12
C TRP A 89 -5.24 -4.90 -7.44
N SER A 90 -5.59 -4.86 -8.72
CA SER A 90 -6.96 -5.06 -9.15
C SER A 90 -7.07 -5.88 -10.42
N TYR A 91 -8.13 -6.66 -10.50
CA TYR A 91 -8.51 -7.40 -11.70
C TYR A 91 -9.82 -6.86 -12.25
N HIS A 92 -9.81 -6.63 -13.55
CA HIS A 92 -10.97 -6.22 -14.35
C HIS A 92 -11.20 -7.32 -15.39
N ALA A 93 -12.28 -8.10 -15.26
CA ALA A 93 -12.59 -9.15 -16.22
C ALA A 93 -13.00 -8.57 -17.59
N ASP A 94 -12.90 -9.39 -18.64
CA ASP A 94 -13.19 -8.94 -19.99
C ASP A 94 -14.67 -8.59 -20.19
N SER A 95 -14.93 -7.32 -20.47
CA SER A 95 -16.26 -6.80 -20.86
C SER A 95 -16.34 -6.41 -22.34
N GLY A 96 -15.39 -6.87 -23.16
CA GLY A 96 -15.23 -6.54 -24.57
C GLY A 96 -13.95 -5.76 -24.90
N PHE A 97 -13.10 -5.47 -23.90
CA PHE A 97 -11.86 -4.68 -24.05
C PHE A 97 -10.60 -5.45 -23.62
N GLY A 98 -10.73 -6.73 -23.28
CA GLY A 98 -9.68 -7.57 -22.73
C GLY A 98 -9.61 -7.47 -21.21
N ALA A 99 -9.50 -8.63 -20.56
CA ALA A 99 -9.25 -8.68 -19.13
C ALA A 99 -7.93 -8.00 -18.78
N THR A 100 -7.91 -7.30 -17.65
CA THR A 100 -6.80 -6.47 -17.24
C THR A 100 -6.43 -6.77 -15.79
N ILE A 101 -5.14 -7.03 -15.56
CA ILE A 101 -4.51 -6.91 -14.25
C ILE A 101 -3.91 -5.52 -14.14
N SER A 102 -4.33 -4.77 -13.14
CA SER A 102 -3.80 -3.45 -12.82
C SER A 102 -3.10 -3.47 -11.47
N SER A 103 -1.94 -2.83 -11.40
CA SER A 103 -1.24 -2.60 -10.14
C SER A 103 -0.78 -1.15 -10.07
N GLY A 104 -0.90 -0.52 -8.91
CA GLY A 104 -0.49 0.86 -8.78
C GLY A 104 -0.70 1.47 -7.41
N LEU A 105 -0.37 2.75 -7.33
CA LEU A 105 -0.55 3.59 -6.17
C LEU A 105 -1.42 4.79 -6.52
N ILE A 106 -2.22 5.22 -5.55
CA ILE A 106 -2.97 6.48 -5.61
C ILE A 106 -2.57 7.31 -4.41
N SER A 107 -2.03 8.50 -4.65
CA SER A 107 -1.59 9.40 -3.59
C SER A 107 -2.76 10.01 -2.81
N LEU A 108 -2.44 10.70 -1.72
CA LEU A 108 -3.41 11.49 -0.95
C LEU A 108 -3.98 12.68 -1.74
N ASP A 109 -3.27 13.15 -2.77
CA ASP A 109 -3.75 14.20 -3.67
C ASP A 109 -4.40 13.64 -4.95
N ASN A 110 -4.72 12.34 -4.98
CA ASN A 110 -5.40 11.66 -6.09
C ASN A 110 -4.63 11.70 -7.42
N GLN A 111 -3.30 11.67 -7.33
CA GLN A 111 -2.44 11.30 -8.44
C GLN A 111 -2.33 9.78 -8.54
N TRP A 112 -2.33 9.27 -9.77
CA TRP A 112 -2.35 7.85 -10.07
C TRP A 112 -1.05 7.44 -10.73
N SER A 113 -0.32 6.54 -10.09
CA SER A 113 0.76 5.79 -10.72
C SER A 113 0.26 4.36 -10.88
N LEU A 114 -0.20 4.00 -12.07
CA LEU A 114 -0.87 2.72 -12.30
C LEU A 114 -0.45 2.11 -13.63
N SER A 115 -0.21 0.82 -13.61
CA SER A 115 0.10 0.01 -14.79
C SER A 115 -1.09 -0.90 -15.12
N ASN A 116 -1.31 -1.12 -16.42
CA ASN A 116 -2.35 -2.01 -16.92
C ASN A 116 -1.72 -3.08 -17.82
N THR A 117 -1.87 -4.34 -17.42
CA THR A 117 -1.43 -5.51 -18.18
C THR A 117 -2.66 -6.20 -18.76
N PHE A 118 -2.82 -6.11 -20.07
CA PHE A 118 -3.96 -6.65 -20.80
C PHE A 118 -3.58 -7.03 -22.24
N PRO A 119 -4.26 -8.01 -22.86
CA PRO A 119 -5.25 -8.90 -22.23
C PRO A 119 -4.57 -9.93 -21.31
N LEU A 120 -5.12 -10.15 -20.12
CA LEU A 120 -4.62 -11.11 -19.13
C LEU A 120 -5.79 -11.64 -18.27
N GLU A 121 -6.38 -12.75 -18.71
CA GLU A 121 -7.62 -13.32 -18.15
C GLU A 121 -7.35 -14.31 -17.01
N MET A 122 -7.99 -14.11 -15.85
CA MET A 122 -7.95 -15.09 -14.75
C MET A 122 -8.97 -16.21 -14.99
N GLN A 123 -8.57 -17.45 -14.78
CA GLN A 123 -9.43 -18.62 -14.87
C GLN A 123 -10.18 -18.85 -13.55
N MET A 124 -11.50 -19.05 -13.64
CA MET A 124 -12.30 -19.44 -12.47
C MET A 124 -11.82 -20.78 -11.93
N GLY A 125 -11.67 -20.87 -10.61
CA GLY A 125 -11.19 -22.07 -9.91
C GLY A 125 -9.66 -22.27 -9.94
N ALA A 126 -8.90 -21.46 -10.68
CA ALA A 126 -7.44 -21.45 -10.58
C ALA A 126 -6.97 -20.64 -9.36
N THR A 127 -5.89 -21.09 -8.74
CA THR A 127 -5.26 -20.35 -7.63
C THR A 127 -4.19 -19.43 -8.20
N TYR A 128 -4.29 -18.14 -7.87
CA TYR A 128 -3.32 -17.12 -8.23
C TYR A 128 -2.54 -16.70 -6.99
N GLN A 129 -1.21 -16.83 -7.05
CA GLN A 129 -0.30 -16.21 -6.10
C GLN A 129 0.06 -14.83 -6.62
N VAL A 130 -0.12 -13.80 -5.81
CA VAL A 130 0.16 -12.40 -6.17
C VAL A 130 1.15 -11.82 -5.16
N GLU A 131 2.18 -11.14 -5.66
CA GLU A 131 3.10 -10.36 -4.84
C GLU A 131 3.34 -8.99 -5.48
N MET A 132 2.98 -7.94 -4.75
CA MET A 132 3.32 -6.55 -5.06
C MET A 132 4.52 -6.13 -4.22
N THR A 133 5.56 -5.55 -4.82
CA THR A 133 6.76 -5.08 -4.11
C THR A 133 7.08 -3.64 -4.49
N MET A 134 7.07 -2.75 -3.50
CA MET A 134 7.50 -1.37 -3.65
C MET A 134 9.00 -1.26 -3.36
N ASN A 135 9.76 -0.75 -4.32
CA ASN A 135 11.11 -0.28 -4.12
C ASN A 135 11.09 1.26 -4.05
N ALA A 136 11.33 1.80 -2.87
CA ALA A 136 11.29 3.24 -2.62
C ALA A 136 12.44 4.01 -3.27
N GLU A 137 13.62 3.39 -3.46
CA GLU A 137 14.77 4.02 -4.12
C GLU A 137 14.55 4.14 -5.63
N ALA A 138 14.03 3.06 -6.24
CA ALA A 138 13.68 3.03 -7.66
C ALA A 138 12.31 3.67 -7.96
N GLU A 139 11.57 4.07 -6.92
CA GLU A 139 10.21 4.59 -6.99
C GLU A 139 9.28 3.74 -7.89
N THR A 140 9.37 2.42 -7.74
CA THR A 140 8.70 1.46 -8.62
C THR A 140 7.98 0.40 -7.81
N LEU A 141 6.70 0.16 -8.16
CA LEU A 141 5.92 -0.97 -7.69
C LEU A 141 5.93 -2.07 -8.76
N THR A 142 6.51 -3.21 -8.41
CA THR A 142 6.51 -4.40 -9.26
C THR A 142 5.42 -5.36 -8.80
N THR A 143 4.82 -6.09 -9.73
CA THR A 143 3.85 -7.14 -9.43
C THR A 143 4.26 -8.44 -10.09
N THR A 144 4.26 -9.53 -9.35
CA THR A 144 4.43 -10.88 -9.91
C THR A 144 3.19 -11.72 -9.62
N MET A 145 2.85 -12.60 -10.56
CA MET A 145 1.75 -13.53 -10.40
C MET A 145 2.13 -14.93 -10.88
N PHE A 146 1.58 -15.94 -10.22
CA PHE A 146 1.64 -17.34 -10.64
C PHE A 146 0.25 -17.95 -10.65
N GLU A 147 -0.12 -18.62 -11.75
CA GLU A 147 -1.34 -19.42 -11.87
C GLU A 147 -0.98 -20.88 -11.59
N ASN A 148 -1.52 -21.45 -10.51
CA ASN A 148 -1.28 -22.84 -10.11
C ASN A 148 0.22 -23.22 -10.05
N GLY A 149 1.07 -22.25 -9.68
CA GLY A 149 2.53 -22.40 -9.57
C GLY A 149 3.32 -22.07 -10.84
N GLU A 150 2.67 -21.80 -11.97
CA GLU A 150 3.33 -21.38 -13.22
C GLU A 150 3.27 -19.85 -13.39
N PRO A 151 4.30 -19.19 -13.95
CA PRO A 151 4.30 -17.75 -14.13
C PRO A 151 3.10 -17.24 -14.93
N PHE A 152 2.43 -16.21 -14.43
CA PHE A 152 1.30 -15.54 -15.07
C PHE A 152 1.64 -14.07 -15.28
N GLY A 153 2.04 -13.72 -16.51
CA GLY A 153 2.60 -12.40 -16.81
C GLY A 153 3.60 -12.44 -17.98
N PRO A 154 4.49 -11.45 -18.11
CA PRO A 154 4.88 -10.46 -17.10
C PRO A 154 3.80 -9.38 -16.85
N ILE A 155 3.69 -8.94 -15.59
CA ILE A 155 2.89 -7.76 -15.23
C ILE A 155 3.76 -6.52 -15.39
N LYS A 156 3.20 -5.45 -15.97
CA LYS A 156 3.91 -4.16 -16.10
C LYS A 156 4.09 -3.52 -14.73
N ASP A 157 5.25 -2.94 -14.50
CA ASP A 157 5.53 -2.17 -13.28
C ASP A 157 4.82 -0.80 -13.31
N ALA A 158 4.51 -0.27 -12.13
CA ALA A 158 4.05 1.10 -11.97
C ALA A 158 5.19 1.98 -11.42
N SER A 159 5.45 3.12 -12.06
CA SER A 159 6.52 4.05 -11.69
C SER A 159 5.95 5.33 -11.11
N LEU A 160 6.46 5.83 -9.98
CA LEU A 160 6.01 7.10 -9.40
C LEU A 160 6.44 8.33 -10.23
N SER A 161 7.29 8.14 -11.24
CA SER A 161 7.57 9.17 -12.25
C SER A 161 6.56 9.17 -13.41
N GLU A 162 5.74 8.13 -13.54
CA GLU A 162 4.68 8.00 -14.53
C GLU A 162 3.32 8.19 -13.87
N VAL A 163 2.82 9.43 -13.90
CA VAL A 163 1.69 9.85 -13.07
C VAL A 163 0.59 10.47 -13.91
N PHE A 164 -0.66 10.12 -13.60
CA PHE A 164 -1.86 10.71 -14.15
C PHE A 164 -2.62 11.51 -13.07
N GLY A 165 -3.29 12.58 -13.49
CA GLY A 165 -4.04 13.46 -12.59
C GLY A 165 -3.23 14.63 -12.05
N GLY A 166 -3.92 15.53 -11.35
CA GLY A 166 -3.32 16.72 -10.73
C GLY A 166 -3.26 16.63 -9.21
N PRO A 167 -2.57 17.55 -8.53
CA PRO A 167 -1.80 18.68 -9.08
C PRO A 167 -0.54 18.29 -9.87
N GLU A 168 -0.12 19.18 -10.78
CA GLU A 168 1.11 19.09 -11.59
C GLU A 168 2.36 19.29 -10.71
N GLY A 169 2.72 18.26 -9.94
CA GLY A 169 3.89 18.27 -9.05
C GLY A 169 4.60 16.92 -8.92
N GLY A 170 4.15 15.93 -9.68
CA GLY A 170 4.54 14.53 -9.51
C GLY A 170 3.67 13.82 -8.47
N PHE A 171 3.96 12.54 -8.26
CA PHE A 171 3.30 11.75 -7.23
C PHE A 171 3.59 12.36 -5.86
N THR A 172 2.61 12.38 -4.93
CA THR A 172 2.81 12.85 -3.55
C THR A 172 2.85 11.68 -2.58
N GLU A 173 2.37 11.83 -1.33
CA GLU A 173 2.40 10.78 -0.31
C GLU A 173 1.22 9.80 -0.44
N ILE A 174 1.39 8.57 0.08
CA ILE A 174 0.32 7.55 0.13
C ILE A 174 -0.24 7.34 1.54
N ASP A 175 0.61 7.40 2.57
CA ASP A 175 0.28 7.20 3.99
C ASP A 175 -0.74 6.07 4.25
N VAL A 176 -0.55 4.90 3.67
CA VAL A 176 -1.43 3.75 3.89
C VAL A 176 -1.22 3.18 5.30
N ASP A 177 -2.29 2.81 5.99
CA ASP A 177 -2.25 2.41 7.40
C ASP A 177 -3.00 1.09 7.70
N ALA A 178 -3.52 0.43 6.67
CA ALA A 178 -4.12 -0.89 6.78
C ALA A 178 -3.95 -1.73 5.51
N PHE A 179 -3.95 -3.04 5.67
CA PHE A 179 -4.29 -3.98 4.61
C PHE A 179 -5.81 -4.00 4.42
N ALA A 180 -6.28 -4.10 3.19
CA ALA A 180 -7.70 -4.25 2.91
C ALA A 180 -8.00 -5.13 1.69
N ILE A 181 -9.08 -5.90 1.81
CA ILE A 181 -9.82 -6.48 0.70
C ILE A 181 -11.03 -5.58 0.47
N ALA A 182 -11.10 -4.93 -0.68
CA ALA A 182 -12.06 -3.87 -0.95
C ALA A 182 -13.14 -4.33 -1.92
N SER A 183 -14.41 -4.27 -1.48
CA SER A 183 -15.58 -4.36 -2.35
C SER A 183 -16.12 -2.95 -2.54
N TYR A 184 -15.74 -2.31 -3.65
CA TYR A 184 -16.16 -0.95 -3.96
C TYR A 184 -17.57 -0.92 -4.54
N SER A 185 -18.33 0.10 -4.17
CA SER A 185 -19.57 0.47 -4.84
C SER A 185 -19.29 0.94 -6.25
N ASP A 186 -20.17 0.58 -7.20
CA ASP A 186 -20.18 1.11 -8.55
C ASP A 186 -20.70 2.57 -8.63
N GLY A 187 -20.94 3.23 -7.49
CA GLY A 187 -21.27 4.66 -7.42
C GLY A 187 -20.13 5.58 -7.87
N GLY A 188 -20.48 6.85 -8.15
CA GLY A 188 -19.52 7.90 -8.49
C GLY A 188 -18.89 7.79 -9.88
N GLN A 189 -19.33 6.85 -10.71
CA GLN A 189 -18.94 6.77 -12.12
C GLN A 189 -19.72 7.81 -12.93
N THR A 190 -19.02 8.75 -13.56
CA THR A 190 -19.62 9.67 -14.53
C THR A 190 -20.03 8.89 -15.77
N SER A 191 -21.28 9.03 -16.23
CA SER A 191 -21.79 8.35 -17.43
C SER A 191 -21.42 9.11 -18.71
N PRO A 192 -21.12 8.51 -19.90
CA PRO A 192 -20.87 7.09 -20.30
C PRO A 192 -19.51 6.91 -21.09
N GLU A 193 -18.90 5.77 -21.40
CA GLU A 193 -19.32 4.60 -22.20
C GLU A 193 -18.83 3.25 -21.62
N PHE A 194 -18.09 3.27 -20.49
CA PHE A 194 -17.46 2.09 -19.89
C PHE A 194 -17.80 1.90 -18.41
N ALA A 195 -18.88 2.52 -17.91
CA ALA A 195 -19.28 2.36 -16.52
C ALA A 195 -19.58 0.88 -16.24
N GLY A 196 -19.01 0.36 -15.17
CA GLY A 196 -19.07 -1.07 -14.88
C GLY A 196 -19.62 -1.41 -13.52
N SER A 197 -20.04 -2.66 -13.39
CA SER A 197 -20.55 -3.25 -12.15
C SER A 197 -20.20 -4.72 -12.12
N ILE A 198 -19.97 -5.25 -10.92
CA ILE A 198 -19.55 -6.64 -10.72
C ILE A 198 -20.28 -7.32 -9.56
N LEU A 199 -20.44 -8.62 -9.69
CA LEU A 199 -20.64 -9.54 -8.57
C LEU A 199 -19.64 -10.68 -8.73
N ALA A 200 -18.75 -10.85 -7.76
CA ALA A 200 -17.82 -11.96 -7.74
C ALA A 200 -17.74 -12.59 -6.34
N SER A 201 -17.38 -13.85 -6.31
CA SER A 201 -17.08 -14.54 -5.05
C SER A 201 -15.86 -15.43 -5.21
N GLY A 202 -15.17 -15.66 -4.10
CA GLY A 202 -13.91 -16.38 -4.08
C GLY A 202 -13.39 -16.59 -2.68
N TRP A 203 -12.09 -16.84 -2.59
CA TRP A 203 -11.39 -16.83 -1.33
C TRP A 203 -10.02 -16.16 -1.45
N LEU A 204 -9.55 -15.64 -0.33
CA LEU A 204 -8.17 -15.24 -0.13
C LEU A 204 -7.51 -16.06 0.98
N ASP A 205 -6.21 -16.31 0.83
CA ASP A 205 -5.38 -16.99 1.82
C ASP A 205 -3.94 -16.50 1.73
N ASN A 206 -3.06 -16.96 2.63
CA ASN A 206 -1.61 -16.72 2.59
C ASN A 206 -1.24 -15.23 2.49
N ILE A 207 -2.04 -14.38 3.17
CA ILE A 207 -1.87 -12.94 3.18
C ILE A 207 -0.67 -12.57 4.05
N ALA A 208 0.26 -11.82 3.49
CA ALA A 208 1.38 -11.24 4.20
C ALA A 208 1.63 -9.81 3.74
N VAL A 209 1.83 -8.90 4.70
CA VAL A 209 2.37 -7.56 4.44
C VAL A 209 3.71 -7.49 5.14
N GLN A 210 4.75 -7.19 4.37
CA GLN A 210 6.09 -6.97 4.90
C GLN A 210 6.47 -5.53 4.64
N ARG A 211 7.13 -4.91 5.61
CA ARG A 211 7.77 -3.61 5.45
C ARG A 211 9.20 -3.75 5.92
N ASP A 212 10.12 -3.17 5.17
CA ASP A 212 11.48 -3.02 5.69
C ASP A 212 11.40 -2.02 6.84
N SER A 213 12.04 -2.34 7.98
CA SER A 213 12.24 -1.30 9.00
C SER A 213 13.06 -0.19 8.33
N PRO A 214 12.55 1.05 8.21
CA PRO A 214 13.33 2.11 7.59
C PRO A 214 14.61 2.43 8.36
N ILE A 215 14.66 2.00 9.63
CA ILE A 215 15.72 2.24 10.59
C ILE A 215 16.38 0.90 10.93
N SER A 216 17.66 0.79 10.62
CA SER A 216 18.52 -0.32 11.07
C SER A 216 19.44 0.20 12.16
N ILE A 217 19.22 -0.25 13.39
CA ILE A 217 20.13 0.00 14.52
C ILE A 217 21.24 -1.05 14.44
N ASP A 218 22.47 -0.59 14.28
CA ASP A 218 23.63 -1.48 14.15
C ASP A 218 24.16 -1.86 15.55
N SER A 219 24.40 -0.87 16.41
CA SER A 219 24.92 -1.11 17.75
C SER A 219 24.54 -0.03 18.75
N LEU A 220 24.48 -0.43 20.02
CA LEU A 220 24.52 0.49 21.15
C LEU A 220 25.99 0.66 21.56
N LEU A 221 26.51 1.87 21.42
CA LEU A 221 27.84 2.25 21.81
C LEU A 221 27.79 2.80 23.24
N SER A 222 28.73 2.39 24.08
CA SER A 222 29.01 3.02 25.38
C SER A 222 30.45 3.53 25.41
N PRO A 223 30.80 4.56 24.61
CA PRO A 223 32.09 5.22 24.74
C PRO A 223 32.27 5.83 26.13
N ASP A 224 33.52 6.11 26.51
CA ASP A 224 33.89 6.69 27.81
C ASP A 224 33.17 8.03 28.15
N ASN A 225 32.46 8.62 27.18
CA ASN A 225 31.73 9.90 27.28
C ASN A 225 30.19 9.79 27.18
N GLY A 226 29.58 8.60 27.23
CA GLY A 226 28.12 8.45 27.26
C GLY A 226 27.59 7.30 26.42
N ILE A 227 26.26 7.26 26.22
CA ILE A 227 25.61 6.28 25.34
C ILE A 227 25.44 6.91 23.94
N GLY A 228 25.79 6.15 22.90
CA GLY A 228 25.50 6.50 21.52
C GLY A 228 24.79 5.33 20.83
N VAL A 229 23.86 5.62 19.92
CA VAL A 229 23.25 4.59 19.08
C VAL A 229 23.75 4.74 17.66
N GLN A 230 24.35 3.69 17.13
CA GLN A 230 24.79 3.64 15.74
C GLN A 230 23.64 3.14 14.87
N VAL A 231 23.36 3.89 13.81
CA VAL A 231 22.23 3.67 12.91
C VAL A 231 22.75 3.71 11.48
N GLN A 232 22.24 2.85 10.62
CA GLN A 232 22.42 3.02 9.18
C GLN A 232 21.54 4.21 8.74
N GLY A 233 22.19 5.36 8.59
CA GLY A 233 21.57 6.57 8.06
C GLY A 233 21.21 6.40 6.59
N LYS A 234 20.15 7.11 6.17
CA LYS A 234 19.67 7.19 4.79
C LYS A 234 19.56 8.65 4.35
N SER A 235 19.79 8.95 3.08
CA SER A 235 19.74 10.33 2.58
C SER A 235 18.36 10.98 2.79
N GLY A 236 18.35 12.19 3.35
CA GLY A 236 17.11 12.95 3.63
C GLY A 236 16.35 12.47 4.87
N TRP A 237 16.95 11.64 5.72
CA TRP A 237 16.34 11.22 6.99
C TRP A 237 16.90 12.00 8.18
N GLU A 238 16.00 12.35 9.10
CA GLU A 238 16.30 12.83 10.44
C GLU A 238 15.95 11.74 11.45
N TYR A 239 16.79 11.61 12.48
CA TYR A 239 16.67 10.59 13.50
C TYR A 239 16.74 11.21 14.87
N TRP A 240 15.89 10.72 15.77
CA TRP A 240 15.83 11.08 17.18
C TRP A 240 16.10 9.86 18.03
N LEU A 241 17.06 9.99 18.95
CA LEU A 241 17.26 9.02 20.01
C LEU A 241 16.34 9.38 21.15
N GLU A 242 15.48 8.46 21.55
CA GLU A 242 14.61 8.60 22.70
C GLU A 242 14.91 7.56 23.76
N MET A 243 14.67 7.92 25.03
CA MET A 243 14.84 7.02 26.16
C MET A 243 13.62 7.04 27.06
N THR A 244 13.37 5.90 27.69
CA THR A 244 12.37 5.75 28.73
C THR A 244 12.90 4.94 29.90
N THR A 245 12.39 5.22 31.10
CA THR A 245 12.59 4.39 32.30
C THR A 245 11.34 3.62 32.71
N ASP A 246 10.18 3.94 32.13
CA ASP A 246 8.86 3.44 32.54
C ASP A 246 7.95 2.99 31.39
N PHE A 247 8.38 3.18 30.14
CA PHE A 247 7.62 2.96 28.90
C PHE A 247 6.37 3.81 28.72
N LEU A 248 6.07 4.72 29.66
CA LEU A 248 4.93 5.64 29.59
C LEU A 248 5.37 7.00 29.02
N ARG A 249 6.58 7.43 29.35
CA ARG A 249 7.15 8.70 28.89
C ARG A 249 8.45 8.45 28.16
N TRP A 250 8.56 9.01 26.96
CA TRP A 250 9.76 8.98 26.14
C TRP A 250 10.34 10.40 26.10
N GLU A 251 11.62 10.51 26.43
CA GLU A 251 12.37 11.76 26.36
C GLU A 251 13.28 11.71 25.13
N THR A 252 13.21 12.72 24.28
CA THR A 252 14.17 12.92 23.19
C THR A 252 15.51 13.38 23.74
N ARG A 253 16.57 12.62 23.46
CA ARG A 253 17.90 12.80 24.04
C ARG A 253 19.00 13.00 23.02
N GLY A 254 18.74 12.73 21.75
CA GLY A 254 19.69 12.97 20.68
C GLY A 254 18.97 13.19 19.36
N HIS A 255 19.67 13.84 18.44
CA HIS A 255 19.19 14.08 17.09
C HIS A 255 20.35 14.04 16.11
N ALA A 256 20.13 13.44 14.94
CA ALA A 256 21.07 13.46 13.84
C ALA A 256 20.33 13.51 12.50
N LYS A 257 20.91 14.22 11.53
CA LYS A 257 20.48 14.18 10.14
C LYS A 257 21.43 13.28 9.35
N SER A 258 20.91 12.62 8.34
CA SER A 258 21.71 11.84 7.40
C SER A 258 21.52 12.35 5.98
N ASP A 259 22.62 12.72 5.35
CA ASP A 259 22.64 13.20 3.96
C ASP A 259 22.94 12.08 2.96
N GLY A 260 23.10 10.84 3.42
CA GLY A 260 23.51 9.69 2.60
C GLY A 260 23.32 8.35 3.31
N ASP A 261 23.72 7.28 2.63
CA ASP A 261 23.70 5.91 3.14
C ASP A 261 24.99 5.58 3.89
N GLN A 262 25.11 6.08 5.11
CA GLN A 262 26.27 5.85 5.98
C GLN A 262 25.86 5.52 7.41
N LEU A 263 26.76 4.87 8.14
CA LEU A 263 26.60 4.75 9.59
C LEU A 263 26.73 6.12 10.25
N ILE A 264 25.69 6.52 10.98
CA ILE A 264 25.66 7.70 11.82
C ILE A 264 25.56 7.30 13.28
N ILE A 265 26.02 8.17 14.18
CA ILE A 265 25.90 7.95 15.62
C ILE A 265 25.02 9.06 16.20
N ILE A 266 23.92 8.68 16.84
CA ILE A 266 23.10 9.59 17.62
C ILE A 266 23.57 9.52 19.07
N GLN A 267 24.19 10.60 19.54
CA GLN A 267 24.69 10.69 20.91
C GLN A 267 23.55 11.03 21.88
N ASP A 268 23.52 10.35 23.02
CA ASP A 268 22.68 10.71 24.15
C ASP A 268 23.25 11.98 24.83
N GLN A 269 22.48 13.06 24.83
CA GLN A 269 22.82 14.34 25.47
C GLN A 269 22.02 14.62 26.76
N GLY A 270 21.21 13.68 27.23
CA GLY A 270 20.44 13.83 28.46
C GLY A 270 21.26 13.52 29.72
N MET A 271 20.66 13.77 30.90
CA MET A 271 21.28 13.40 32.18
C MET A 271 21.48 11.88 32.29
N VAL A 272 22.60 11.44 32.84
CA VAL A 272 22.90 10.00 32.97
C VAL A 272 21.88 9.30 33.87
N HIS A 273 21.26 8.23 33.37
CA HIS A 273 20.44 7.32 34.17
C HIS A 273 21.16 6.00 34.38
N SER A 274 20.94 5.38 35.55
CA SER A 274 21.51 4.07 35.87
C SER A 274 20.84 2.91 35.12
N LYS A 275 19.63 3.13 34.58
CA LYS A 275 18.85 2.17 33.78
C LYS A 275 17.96 2.92 32.79
N GLY A 276 17.75 2.34 31.61
CA GLY A 276 16.90 2.93 30.57
C GLY A 276 16.76 2.02 29.36
N PHE A 277 15.69 2.24 28.60
CA PHE A 277 15.49 1.66 27.28
C PHE A 277 15.54 2.75 26.24
N TYR A 278 16.24 2.49 25.14
CA TYR A 278 16.38 3.42 24.03
C TYR A 278 15.55 2.96 22.84
N ARG A 279 15.03 3.92 22.08
CA ARG A 279 14.53 3.70 20.72
C ARG A 279 15.05 4.80 19.81
N VAL A 280 15.17 4.47 18.53
CA VAL A 280 15.43 5.46 17.48
C VAL A 280 14.14 5.67 16.72
N VAL A 281 13.71 6.92 16.63
CA VAL A 281 12.61 7.36 15.77
C VAL A 281 13.25 8.05 14.58
N GLY A 282 12.73 7.84 13.38
CA GLY A 282 13.27 8.45 12.16
C GLY A 282 12.14 8.91 11.26
N ASN A 283 12.31 10.08 10.66
CA ASN A 283 11.40 10.65 9.68
C ASN A 283 12.23 11.13 8.49
N ARG A 284 11.71 10.96 7.27
CA ARG A 284 12.29 11.61 6.10
C ARG A 284 11.85 13.08 6.09
N SER A 285 12.81 14.00 5.93
CA SER A 285 12.59 15.45 5.77
C SER A 285 12.29 15.85 4.34
#